data_AF-A0A161S7P9-F1
#
_entry.id   AF-A0A161S7P9-F1
#
_cell.length_a   1.000
_cell.length_b   1.000
_cell.length_c   1.000
_cell.angle_alpha   90.00
_cell.angle_beta   90.00
_cell.angle_gamma   90.00
#
_symmetry.space_group_name_H-M   'P 1'
#
loop_
_entity.id
_entity.type
_entity.pdbx_description
1 polymer ?
#
loop_
_entity_poly.entity_id
_entity_poly.type
_entity_poly.pdbx_seq_one_letter_code
_entity_poly.pdbx_strand_id
1 'polypeptide(L)'
;MLNKRKWMSAGLGLALLTMALPLNGATAAPAAAGTGALTLEQVAKEIEGKKPLPFYVEWKETRTLEDGTSKVVSYKEWQDAPNARYRSEVNYDGSGKTMSTSIINGDDGVFITEGKTSGVKLNGMEWYSYSNISKQKLKSLLEDNEAPVFKGEETLLGRTAYHLSGASKPSNRKFTDAQGIERVENGVIPASEKWFDKETGILLKETTTDPRGGGSESIVTSVDFTPVFGSDTFSFEASAGSTDAIKVTIDGTAQSFEQPPVIVEGSTLVPLRAIFEKLGATIDWNEKEQSVTAKKGTTTVYLKIGDKHVTVGGSAKTLEVPAQIVNGHTMVPVRFIGEALGAEVKWEPSSQTVIITNK
;
A
#
# COMPACT_ATOMS: atom_id res chain seq x y z
N MET A 1 15.79 12.42 19.35
CA MET A 1 16.81 11.73 18.53
C MET A 1 16.16 11.06 17.30
N LEU A 2 15.35 11.78 16.50
CA LEU A 2 14.52 11.19 15.42
C LEU A 2 15.11 11.28 14.00
N ASN A 3 16.28 11.92 13.78
CA ASN A 3 16.68 12.38 12.45
C ASN A 3 17.49 11.40 11.56
N LYS A 4 17.46 10.08 11.80
CA LYS A 4 18.24 9.13 10.98
C LYS A 4 17.57 7.76 10.75
N ARG A 5 16.24 7.69 10.64
CA ARG A 5 15.58 6.45 10.18
C ARG A 5 15.42 6.50 8.66
N LYS A 6 15.89 5.45 7.98
CA LYS A 6 15.71 5.27 6.54
C LYS A 6 14.23 5.02 6.28
N TRP A 7 13.65 5.79 5.38
CA TRP A 7 12.29 5.58 4.92
C TRP A 7 12.21 4.36 4.01
N MET A 8 11.07 3.67 4.02
CA MET A 8 10.53 3.15 2.77
C MET A 8 9.99 4.33 1.97
N SER A 9 10.88 5.00 1.23
CA SER A 9 10.52 6.11 0.33
C SER A 9 11.19 5.92 -1.02
N ALA A 10 10.38 6.08 -2.07
CA ALA A 10 10.87 6.28 -3.41
C ALA A 10 11.74 7.55 -3.46
N GLY A 11 13.05 7.39 -3.64
CA GLY A 11 13.93 8.47 -4.05
C GLY A 11 13.75 8.71 -5.55
N LEU A 12 13.67 9.97 -5.98
CA LEU A 12 14.06 10.37 -7.33
C LEU A 12 15.46 10.98 -7.21
N GLY A 13 16.49 10.26 -7.64
CA GLY A 13 17.82 10.77 -7.94
C GLY A 13 17.79 11.74 -9.14
N LEU A 14 18.45 12.87 -8.89
CA LEU A 14 18.63 14.14 -9.60
C LEU A 14 19.68 14.11 -10.74
N ALA A 15 19.50 14.94 -11.78
CA ALA A 15 20.53 15.69 -12.56
C ALA A 15 19.85 16.37 -13.78
N LEU A 16 20.21 17.55 -14.34
CA LEU A 16 20.93 18.77 -13.94
C LEU A 16 20.61 19.84 -15.04
N LEU A 17 20.64 21.11 -14.61
CA LEU A 17 20.45 22.43 -15.26
C LEU A 17 20.91 22.69 -16.73
N THR A 18 20.15 23.52 -17.48
CA THR A 18 20.64 24.77 -18.13
C THR A 18 19.50 25.77 -18.45
N MET A 19 19.79 27.06 -18.27
CA MET A 19 18.94 28.25 -18.48
C MET A 19 18.69 28.62 -19.96
N ALA A 20 17.55 29.26 -20.26
CA ALA A 20 17.46 30.63 -20.82
C ALA A 20 16.00 31.10 -21.04
N LEU A 21 15.68 32.30 -20.56
CA LEU A 21 14.58 33.20 -20.99
C LEU A 21 15.12 34.12 -22.12
N PRO A 22 14.33 34.87 -22.95
CA PRO A 22 13.20 35.73 -22.49
C PRO A 22 11.99 36.01 -23.45
N LEU A 23 10.96 36.64 -22.85
CA LEU A 23 9.99 37.69 -23.34
C LEU A 23 9.20 37.44 -24.67
N ASN A 24 7.93 37.83 -24.87
CA ASN A 24 7.19 39.03 -24.44
C ASN A 24 5.67 38.98 -24.79
N GLY A 25 4.85 39.74 -24.03
CA GLY A 25 3.58 40.40 -24.43
C GLY A 25 2.27 39.58 -24.41
N ALA A 26 1.12 40.01 -23.87
CA ALA A 26 0.72 41.30 -23.28
C ALA A 26 -0.56 41.16 -22.41
N THR A 27 -0.49 41.80 -21.22
CA THR A 27 -1.49 42.56 -20.44
C THR A 27 -3.00 42.20 -20.37
N ALA A 28 -3.49 42.01 -19.13
CA ALA A 28 -4.52 42.85 -18.50
C ALA A 28 -4.40 42.78 -16.95
N ALA A 29 -4.55 43.93 -16.28
CA ALA A 29 -4.59 44.09 -14.81
C ALA A 29 -5.48 45.30 -14.47
N PRO A 30 -5.90 45.54 -13.20
CA PRO A 30 -6.28 44.62 -12.13
C PRO A 30 -7.66 44.95 -11.52
N ALA A 31 -8.23 44.04 -10.72
CA ALA A 31 -9.20 44.41 -9.69
C ALA A 31 -8.89 43.59 -8.43
N ALA A 32 -8.56 44.27 -7.33
CA ALA A 32 -8.12 43.68 -6.07
C ALA A 32 -9.19 43.85 -4.98
N ALA A 33 -9.60 42.73 -4.37
CA ALA A 33 -10.10 42.52 -3.00
C ALA A 33 -10.64 41.08 -2.95
N GLY A 34 -10.29 40.11 -2.09
CA GLY A 34 -9.37 39.93 -0.96
C GLY A 34 -9.53 38.44 -0.54
N THR A 35 -8.53 37.87 0.15
CA THR A 35 -8.31 36.44 0.49
C THR A 35 -8.04 35.51 -0.70
N GLY A 36 -6.75 35.37 -1.07
CA GLY A 36 -6.34 34.43 -2.12
C GLY A 36 -6.64 32.99 -1.70
N ALA A 37 -7.42 32.27 -2.51
CA ALA A 37 -7.63 30.85 -2.34
C ALA A 37 -6.28 30.12 -2.34
N LEU A 38 -6.11 29.15 -1.43
CA LEU A 38 -4.89 28.34 -1.36
C LEU A 38 -4.63 27.65 -2.70
N THR A 39 -3.37 27.58 -3.13
CA THR A 39 -2.98 26.78 -4.30
C THR A 39 -2.86 25.30 -3.93
N LEU A 40 -2.90 24.42 -4.94
CA LEU A 40 -2.65 22.98 -4.74
C LEU A 40 -1.31 22.72 -4.03
N GLU A 41 -0.25 23.44 -4.43
CA GLU A 41 1.08 23.28 -3.84
C GLU A 41 1.09 23.69 -2.35
N GLN A 42 0.39 24.76 -2.00
CA GLN A 42 0.24 25.18 -0.60
C GLN A 42 -0.52 24.13 0.22
N VAL A 43 -1.64 23.63 -0.31
CA VAL A 43 -2.44 22.59 0.34
C VAL A 43 -1.64 21.29 0.52
N ALA A 44 -0.94 20.84 -0.52
CA ALA A 44 -0.10 19.64 -0.46
C ALA A 44 0.98 19.78 0.62
N LYS A 45 1.69 20.93 0.64
CA LYS A 45 2.72 21.21 1.63
C LYS A 45 2.16 21.28 3.06
N GLU A 46 0.96 21.81 3.24
CA GLU A 46 0.28 21.82 4.54
C GLU A 46 -0.02 20.40 5.02
N ILE A 47 -0.54 19.52 4.15
CA ILE A 47 -0.84 18.13 4.47
C ILE A 47 0.45 17.35 4.77
N GLU A 48 1.48 17.49 3.93
CA GLU A 48 2.79 16.84 4.12
C GLU A 48 3.49 17.28 5.40
N GLY A 49 3.33 18.55 5.78
CA GLY A 49 3.89 19.11 7.01
C GLY A 49 3.24 18.61 8.29
N LYS A 50 2.12 17.89 8.23
CA LYS A 50 1.44 17.37 9.41
C LYS A 50 2.24 16.26 10.07
N LYS A 51 2.39 16.38 11.38
CA LYS A 51 3.10 15.39 12.19
C LYS A 51 2.16 14.25 12.54
N PRO A 52 2.64 12.99 12.52
CA PRO A 52 1.88 11.87 13.06
C PRO A 52 1.48 12.14 14.51
N LEU A 53 0.22 11.88 14.83
CA LEU A 53 -0.37 12.06 16.15
C LEU A 53 -1.03 10.76 16.62
N PRO A 54 -1.34 10.64 17.92
CA PRO A 54 -2.20 9.59 18.42
C PRO A 54 -3.63 9.74 17.88
N PHE A 55 -4.21 8.67 17.35
CA PHE A 55 -5.65 8.63 17.02
C PHE A 55 -6.18 7.20 16.94
N TYR A 56 -7.50 7.11 16.93
CA TYR A 56 -8.26 5.93 16.56
C TYR A 56 -9.06 6.23 15.29
N VAL A 57 -9.13 5.28 14.36
CA VAL A 57 -9.89 5.41 13.11
C VAL A 57 -10.58 4.10 12.75
N GLU A 58 -11.78 4.20 12.18
CA GLU A 58 -12.44 3.12 11.45
C GLU A 58 -12.69 3.56 10.01
N TRP A 59 -12.42 2.67 9.04
CA TRP A 59 -12.71 2.95 7.64
C TRP A 59 -13.19 1.72 6.89
N LYS A 60 -13.85 1.93 5.76
CA LYS A 60 -14.33 0.88 4.85
C LYS A 60 -13.76 1.11 3.46
N GLU A 61 -13.29 0.03 2.84
CA GLU A 61 -12.92 0.00 1.43
C GLU A 61 -13.94 -0.83 0.66
N THR A 62 -14.59 -0.21 -0.31
CA THR A 62 -15.47 -0.87 -1.28
C THR A 62 -14.77 -0.87 -2.63
N ARG A 63 -14.63 -2.05 -3.24
CA ARG A 63 -14.13 -2.18 -4.61
C ARG A 63 -15.22 -2.73 -5.50
N THR A 64 -15.55 -2.00 -6.56
CA THR A 64 -16.46 -2.42 -7.61
C THR A 64 -15.64 -2.98 -8.77
N LEU A 65 -15.88 -4.24 -9.11
CA LEU A 65 -15.25 -4.92 -10.23
C LEU A 65 -15.95 -4.55 -11.55
N GLU A 66 -15.30 -4.84 -12.68
CA GLU A 66 -15.84 -4.57 -14.02
C GLU A 66 -17.18 -5.28 -14.29
N ASP A 67 -17.41 -6.43 -13.63
CA ASP A 67 -18.66 -7.19 -13.71
C ASP A 67 -19.80 -6.61 -12.84
N GLY A 68 -19.55 -5.49 -12.16
CA GLY A 68 -20.50 -4.82 -11.27
C GLY A 68 -20.58 -5.39 -9.86
N THR A 69 -19.89 -6.49 -9.55
CA THR A 69 -19.83 -7.02 -8.19
C THR A 69 -18.97 -6.14 -7.29
N SER A 70 -19.30 -6.09 -6.00
CA SER A 70 -18.57 -5.28 -5.01
C SER A 70 -17.99 -6.14 -3.90
N LYS A 71 -16.76 -5.85 -3.49
CA LYS A 71 -16.12 -6.40 -2.28
C LYS A 71 -15.93 -5.30 -1.26
N VAL A 72 -16.26 -5.56 0.00
CA VAL A 72 -16.13 -4.61 1.09
C VAL A 72 -15.18 -5.16 2.14
N VAL A 73 -14.21 -4.35 2.54
CA VAL A 73 -13.31 -4.65 3.67
C VAL A 73 -13.46 -3.52 4.69
N SER A 74 -13.60 -3.87 5.97
CA SER A 74 -13.67 -2.89 7.05
C SER A 74 -12.44 -2.99 7.93
N TYR A 75 -11.97 -1.84 8.40
CA TYR A 75 -10.74 -1.70 9.15
C TYR A 75 -10.96 -0.87 10.41
N LYS A 76 -10.16 -1.16 11.45
CA LYS A 76 -9.98 -0.31 12.62
C LYS A 76 -8.49 -0.16 12.87
N GLU A 77 -8.05 1.03 13.26
CA GLU A 77 -6.67 1.25 13.67
C GLU A 77 -6.59 2.12 14.92
N TRP A 78 -5.77 1.70 15.87
CA TRP A 78 -5.26 2.51 16.97
C TRP A 78 -3.82 2.85 16.64
N GLN A 79 -3.50 4.13 16.64
CA GLN A 79 -2.18 4.63 16.33
C GLN A 79 -1.69 5.49 17.49
N ASP A 80 -0.50 5.17 18.01
CA ASP A 80 0.29 6.03 18.89
C ASP A 80 1.67 6.25 18.26
N ALA A 81 1.68 7.03 17.18
CA ALA A 81 2.86 7.22 16.35
C ALA A 81 4.08 7.80 17.09
N PRO A 82 3.95 8.76 18.04
CA PRO A 82 5.09 9.24 18.81
C PRO A 82 5.84 8.16 19.57
N ASN A 83 5.16 7.07 19.95
CA ASN A 83 5.74 5.91 20.64
C ASN A 83 5.93 4.70 19.72
N ALA A 84 5.70 4.85 18.41
CA ALA A 84 5.77 3.78 17.41
C ALA A 84 4.91 2.55 17.78
N ARG A 85 3.69 2.79 18.30
CA ARG A 85 2.75 1.72 18.63
C ARG A 85 1.54 1.78 17.72
N TYR A 86 1.14 0.64 17.19
CA TYR A 86 0.04 0.53 16.24
C TYR A 86 -0.72 -0.75 16.50
N ARG A 87 -2.04 -0.72 16.35
CA ARG A 87 -2.88 -1.90 16.28
C ARG A 87 -3.85 -1.71 15.13
N SER A 88 -3.93 -2.68 14.24
CA SER A 88 -4.95 -2.70 13.19
C SER A 88 -5.79 -3.97 13.27
N GLU A 89 -7.07 -3.86 12.93
CA GLU A 89 -8.01 -4.96 12.82
C GLU A 89 -8.72 -4.90 11.48
N VAL A 90 -8.91 -6.06 10.84
CA VAL A 90 -9.48 -6.15 9.49
C VAL A 90 -10.56 -7.23 9.38
N ASN A 91 -11.66 -6.87 8.71
CA ASN A 91 -12.85 -7.70 8.48
C ASN A 91 -13.14 -7.81 6.98
N TYR A 92 -13.07 -9.01 6.38
CA TYR A 92 -13.17 -9.23 4.92
C TYR A 92 -14.54 -9.66 4.41
N ASP A 93 -15.43 -10.16 5.28
CA ASP A 93 -16.61 -10.94 4.86
C ASP A 93 -17.94 -10.26 5.21
N GLY A 94 -17.91 -9.05 5.76
CA GLY A 94 -19.11 -8.34 6.21
C GLY A 94 -19.84 -9.00 7.40
N SER A 95 -19.34 -10.12 7.94
CA SER A 95 -19.93 -10.82 9.09
C SER A 95 -19.69 -10.08 10.41
N GLY A 96 -18.82 -9.07 10.39
CA GLY A 96 -18.37 -8.34 11.59
C GLY A 96 -17.30 -9.09 12.40
N LYS A 97 -16.91 -10.30 11.98
CA LYS A 97 -15.84 -11.08 12.61
C LYS A 97 -14.47 -10.50 12.27
N THR A 98 -13.65 -10.22 13.29
CA THR A 98 -12.23 -9.87 13.11
C THR A 98 -11.46 -11.03 12.53
N MET A 99 -10.92 -10.82 11.34
CA MET A 99 -10.18 -11.84 10.60
C MET A 99 -8.69 -11.74 10.79
N SER A 100 -8.18 -10.51 10.86
CA SER A 100 -6.78 -10.26 11.16
C SER A 100 -6.64 -9.13 12.16
N THR A 101 -5.67 -9.27 13.06
CA THR A 101 -5.21 -8.24 13.97
C THR A 101 -3.70 -8.13 13.84
N SER A 102 -3.18 -6.92 13.66
CA SER A 102 -1.75 -6.63 13.72
C SER A 102 -1.49 -5.77 14.95
N ILE A 103 -0.46 -6.07 15.72
CA ILE A 103 -0.03 -5.24 16.86
C ILE A 103 1.46 -5.00 16.73
N ILE A 104 1.85 -3.73 16.68
CA ILE A 104 3.24 -3.26 16.62
C ILE A 104 3.51 -2.42 17.85
N ASN A 105 4.66 -2.65 18.49
CA ASN A 105 5.15 -1.86 19.61
C ASN A 105 6.67 -1.67 19.47
N GLY A 106 7.07 -0.52 18.94
CA GLY A 106 8.45 -0.25 18.58
C GLY A 106 8.88 -1.07 17.36
N ASP A 107 9.95 -1.86 17.51
CA ASP A 107 10.46 -2.73 16.44
C ASP A 107 9.86 -4.14 16.48
N ASP A 108 9.12 -4.49 17.52
CA ASP A 108 8.50 -5.81 17.66
C ASP A 108 7.01 -5.74 17.29
N GLY A 109 6.48 -6.84 16.78
CA GLY A 109 5.06 -6.95 16.50
C GLY A 109 4.58 -8.39 16.39
N VAL A 110 3.26 -8.52 16.26
CA VAL A 110 2.56 -9.78 16.03
C VAL A 110 1.46 -9.59 14.99
N PHE A 111 1.29 -10.60 14.16
CA PHE A 111 0.14 -10.76 13.28
C PHE A 111 -0.70 -11.92 13.79
N ILE A 112 -2.00 -11.69 13.94
CA ILE A 112 -2.95 -12.64 14.46
C ILE A 112 -4.00 -12.84 13.37
N THR A 113 -4.19 -14.06 12.90
CA THR A 113 -5.26 -14.37 11.95
C THR A 113 -5.92 -15.68 12.33
N GLU A 114 -7.25 -15.64 12.46
CA GLU A 114 -8.06 -16.81 12.85
C GLU A 114 -7.52 -17.54 14.11
N GLY A 115 -7.01 -16.78 15.09
CA GLY A 115 -6.47 -17.31 16.34
C GLY A 115 -5.01 -17.78 16.28
N LYS A 116 -4.32 -17.63 15.14
CA LYS A 116 -2.91 -17.99 14.96
C LYS A 116 -2.02 -16.77 14.99
N THR A 117 -0.88 -16.86 15.67
CA THR A 117 0.01 -15.72 15.91
C THR A 117 1.36 -15.92 15.24
N SER A 118 1.82 -14.90 14.50
CA SER A 118 3.14 -14.82 13.88
C SER A 118 3.87 -13.59 14.40
N GLY A 119 5.05 -13.77 14.99
CA GLY A 119 5.91 -12.65 15.40
C GLY A 119 6.56 -11.96 14.19
N VAL A 120 6.73 -10.64 14.28
CA VAL A 120 7.44 -9.81 13.30
C VAL A 120 8.45 -8.92 14.01
N LYS A 121 9.59 -8.67 13.36
CA LYS A 121 10.46 -7.54 13.70
C LYS A 121 10.51 -6.56 12.52
N LEU A 122 10.45 -5.27 12.84
CA LEU A 122 10.51 -4.20 11.86
C LEU A 122 11.95 -3.78 11.54
N ASN A 123 12.91 -4.03 12.43
CA ASN A 123 14.32 -3.68 12.25
C ASN A 123 14.52 -2.20 11.82
N GLY A 124 13.78 -1.29 12.46
CA GLY A 124 13.83 0.14 12.18
C GLY A 124 12.97 0.60 10.98
N MET A 125 12.26 -0.31 10.30
CA MET A 125 11.26 0.06 9.29
C MET A 125 10.03 0.71 9.93
N GLU A 126 9.43 1.68 9.25
CA GLU A 126 8.16 2.25 9.69
C GLU A 126 7.01 1.29 9.38
N TRP A 127 6.08 1.16 10.33
CA TRP A 127 4.85 0.44 10.13
C TRP A 127 3.95 1.15 9.10
N TYR A 128 3.23 0.36 8.32
CA TYR A 128 2.26 0.82 7.33
C TYR A 128 0.95 1.28 7.99
N SER A 129 1.06 2.30 8.83
CA SER A 129 -0.06 2.92 9.55
C SER A 129 -0.96 3.74 8.63
N TYR A 130 -2.17 4.04 9.08
CA TYR A 130 -3.14 4.87 8.37
C TYR A 130 -2.62 6.28 8.05
N SER A 131 -1.77 6.85 8.93
CA SER A 131 -1.07 8.12 8.62
C SER A 131 -0.12 8.01 7.45
N ASN A 132 0.63 6.90 7.38
CA ASN A 132 1.58 6.66 6.31
C ASN A 132 0.84 6.37 4.99
N ILE A 133 -0.26 5.62 5.05
CA ILE A 133 -1.18 5.43 3.92
C ILE A 133 -1.68 6.79 3.42
N SER A 134 -2.14 7.68 4.30
CA SER A 134 -2.64 9.01 3.93
C SER A 134 -1.59 9.82 3.14
N LYS A 135 -0.34 9.84 3.62
CA LYS A 135 0.76 10.53 2.93
C LYS A 135 1.06 9.92 1.56
N GLN A 136 1.08 8.59 1.46
CA GLN A 136 1.30 7.92 0.19
C GLN A 136 0.18 8.23 -0.82
N LYS A 137 -1.06 8.32 -0.35
CA LYS A 137 -2.24 8.63 -1.18
C LYS A 137 -2.22 10.07 -1.70
N LEU A 138 -1.69 11.02 -0.92
CA LEU A 138 -1.43 12.37 -1.41
C LEU A 138 -0.36 12.34 -2.50
N LYS A 139 0.78 11.70 -2.23
CA LYS A 139 1.88 11.58 -3.19
C LYS A 139 1.43 10.97 -4.53
N SER A 140 0.70 9.85 -4.48
CA SER A 140 0.19 9.21 -5.69
C SER A 140 -0.77 10.11 -6.47
N LEU A 141 -1.62 10.90 -5.79
CA LEU A 141 -2.50 11.85 -6.49
C LEU A 141 -1.69 12.93 -7.23
N LEU A 142 -0.65 13.46 -6.60
CA LEU A 142 0.13 14.55 -7.16
C LEU A 142 1.06 14.10 -8.30
N GLU A 143 1.62 12.89 -8.19
CA GLU A 143 2.62 12.38 -9.14
C GLU A 143 2.01 11.54 -10.26
N ASP A 144 1.01 10.72 -9.94
CA ASP A 144 0.51 9.68 -10.85
C ASP A 144 -0.72 10.14 -11.64
N ASN A 145 -1.63 10.93 -11.05
CA ASN A 145 -2.78 11.45 -11.77
C ASN A 145 -2.44 12.58 -12.75
N GLU A 146 -3.26 12.74 -13.78
CA GLU A 146 -3.15 13.86 -14.72
C GLU A 146 -3.85 15.11 -14.16
N ALA A 147 -3.22 16.27 -14.33
CA ALA A 147 -3.75 17.57 -13.91
C ALA A 147 -4.38 17.57 -12.51
N PRO A 148 -3.62 17.29 -11.44
CA PRO A 148 -4.14 17.36 -10.09
C PRO A 148 -4.60 18.79 -9.75
N VAL A 149 -5.70 18.92 -9.02
CA VAL A 149 -6.33 20.20 -8.68
C VAL A 149 -6.84 20.19 -7.24
N PHE A 150 -6.67 21.33 -6.54
CA PHE A 150 -7.39 21.62 -5.31
C PHE A 150 -8.78 22.15 -5.64
N LYS A 151 -9.82 21.42 -5.24
CA LYS A 151 -11.23 21.72 -5.54
C LYS A 151 -11.87 22.65 -4.52
N GLY A 152 -11.32 22.72 -3.31
CA GLY A 152 -11.84 23.53 -2.22
C GLY A 152 -11.88 22.76 -0.91
N GLU A 153 -12.59 23.34 0.07
CA GLU A 153 -12.78 22.74 1.38
C GLU A 153 -14.20 22.19 1.49
N GLU A 154 -14.33 21.00 2.07
CA GLU A 154 -15.61 20.33 2.33
C GLU A 154 -15.67 19.87 3.79
N THR A 155 -16.88 19.59 4.29
CA THR A 155 -17.05 19.08 5.66
C THR A 155 -17.33 17.59 5.64
N LEU A 156 -16.44 16.79 6.22
CA LEU A 156 -16.59 15.34 6.41
C LEU A 156 -16.45 15.02 7.90
N LEU A 157 -17.36 14.21 8.45
CA LEU A 157 -17.34 13.83 9.88
C LEU A 157 -17.30 15.03 10.85
N GLY A 158 -17.90 16.17 10.46
CA GLY A 158 -17.88 17.41 11.24
C GLY A 158 -16.53 18.15 11.22
N ARG A 159 -15.62 17.78 10.31
CA ARG A 159 -14.27 18.33 10.17
C ARG A 159 -14.08 18.93 8.78
N THR A 160 -13.31 20.00 8.70
CA THR A 160 -12.95 20.62 7.42
C THR A 160 -11.86 19.79 6.74
N ALA A 161 -12.10 19.41 5.48
CA ALA A 161 -11.21 18.61 4.67
C ALA A 161 -10.86 19.32 3.35
N TYR A 162 -9.60 19.24 2.95
CA TYR A 162 -9.16 19.63 1.62
C TYR A 162 -9.58 18.59 0.60
N HIS A 163 -10.36 18.99 -0.40
CA HIS A 163 -10.74 18.15 -1.52
C HIS A 163 -9.75 18.35 -2.68
N LEU A 164 -9.04 17.27 -3.02
CA LEU A 164 -8.12 17.17 -4.15
C LEU A 164 -8.67 16.20 -5.18
N SER A 165 -8.50 16.50 -6.46
CA SER A 165 -8.86 15.61 -7.57
C SER A 165 -7.70 15.47 -8.55
N GLY A 166 -7.61 14.33 -9.23
CA GLY A 166 -6.74 14.14 -10.38
C GLY A 166 -7.45 13.33 -11.47
N ALA A 167 -7.26 13.71 -12.72
CA ALA A 167 -7.83 13.02 -13.87
C ALA A 167 -7.13 11.68 -14.12
N SER A 168 -7.80 10.79 -14.86
CA SER A 168 -7.22 9.54 -15.31
C SER A 168 -6.04 9.82 -16.25
N LYS A 169 -4.95 9.09 -16.10
CA LYS A 169 -3.76 9.24 -16.94
C LYS A 169 -3.47 7.94 -17.68
N PRO A 170 -3.28 7.96 -19.02
CA PRO A 170 -2.74 6.80 -19.72
C PRO A 170 -1.39 6.42 -19.12
N SER A 171 -1.23 5.15 -18.79
CA SER A 171 0.01 4.62 -18.22
C SER A 171 0.58 3.59 -19.17
N ASN A 172 1.57 3.99 -19.96
CA ASN A 172 2.25 3.08 -20.88
C ASN A 172 3.47 2.49 -20.20
N ARG A 173 3.44 1.18 -19.95
CA ARG A 173 4.58 0.48 -19.37
C ARG A 173 5.33 -0.27 -20.47
N LYS A 174 6.59 0.08 -20.65
CA LYS A 174 7.50 -0.70 -21.47
C LYS A 174 8.02 -1.88 -20.66
N PHE A 175 7.90 -3.07 -21.23
CA PHE A 175 8.51 -4.26 -20.66
C PHE A 175 9.05 -5.11 -21.80
N THR A 176 10.15 -5.80 -21.56
CA THR A 176 10.63 -6.83 -22.48
C THR A 176 9.83 -8.08 -22.21
N ASP A 177 9.14 -8.55 -23.25
CA ASP A 177 8.38 -9.78 -23.18
C ASP A 177 9.29 -11.00 -23.21
N ALA A 178 8.56 -12.08 -23.31
CA ALA A 178 9.01 -13.41 -23.33
C ALA A 178 10.10 -13.76 -24.34
N GLN A 179 10.00 -13.15 -25.52
CA GLN A 179 10.84 -13.44 -26.65
C GLN A 179 11.95 -12.40 -26.81
N GLY A 180 12.19 -11.59 -25.77
CA GLY A 180 13.15 -10.48 -25.85
C GLY A 180 12.61 -9.28 -26.63
N ILE A 181 11.31 -9.23 -26.92
CA ILE A 181 10.69 -8.16 -27.72
C ILE A 181 10.21 -7.08 -26.76
N GLU A 182 10.57 -5.82 -27.04
CA GLU A 182 10.01 -4.69 -26.31
C GLU A 182 8.52 -4.56 -26.60
N ARG A 183 7.70 -4.66 -25.55
CA ARG A 183 6.26 -4.48 -25.58
C ARG A 183 5.87 -3.24 -24.79
N VAL A 184 4.73 -2.69 -25.16
CA VAL A 184 4.09 -1.61 -24.42
C VAL A 184 2.74 -2.15 -23.93
N GLU A 185 2.57 -2.19 -22.61
CA GLU A 185 1.27 -2.39 -21.99
C GLU A 185 0.62 -1.03 -21.77
N ASN A 186 -0.54 -0.84 -22.37
CA ASN A 186 -1.35 0.36 -22.15
C ASN A 186 -2.27 0.11 -20.95
N GLY A 187 -1.90 0.68 -19.81
CA GLY A 187 -2.74 0.77 -18.61
C GLY A 187 -3.37 2.14 -18.47
N VAL A 188 -4.17 2.29 -17.42
CA VAL A 188 -4.73 3.58 -17.00
C VAL A 188 -4.52 3.72 -15.51
N ILE A 189 -4.01 4.88 -15.09
CA ILE A 189 -4.12 5.33 -13.71
C ILE A 189 -5.53 5.93 -13.58
N PRO A 190 -6.41 5.35 -12.75
CA PRO A 190 -7.78 5.81 -12.62
C PRO A 190 -7.86 7.27 -12.18
N ALA A 191 -8.91 7.98 -12.59
CA ALA A 191 -9.22 9.28 -11.99
C ALA A 191 -9.43 9.08 -10.49
N SER A 192 -8.99 10.02 -9.66
CA SER A 192 -9.17 9.91 -8.22
C SER A 192 -9.53 11.23 -7.55
N GLU A 193 -10.37 11.15 -6.53
CA GLU A 193 -10.70 12.26 -5.63
C GLU A 193 -10.33 11.86 -4.21
N LYS A 194 -9.80 12.80 -3.42
CA LYS A 194 -9.30 12.56 -2.07
C LYS A 194 -9.62 13.74 -1.15
N TRP A 195 -10.05 13.42 0.06
CA TRP A 195 -10.39 14.40 1.09
C TRP A 195 -9.45 14.23 2.27
N PHE A 196 -8.61 15.22 2.54
CA PHE A 196 -7.65 15.20 3.64
C PHE A 196 -8.09 16.14 4.75
N ASP A 197 -8.16 15.66 5.98
CA ASP A 197 -8.44 16.49 7.15
C ASP A 197 -7.47 17.67 7.23
N LYS A 198 -7.99 18.89 7.31
CA LYS A 198 -7.17 20.11 7.28
C LYS A 198 -6.28 20.25 8.51
N GLU A 199 -6.72 19.77 9.66
CA GLU A 199 -5.99 19.90 10.91
C GLU A 199 -4.84 18.89 11.01
N THR A 200 -5.11 17.63 10.63
CA THR A 200 -4.25 16.48 10.91
C THR A 200 -3.59 15.88 9.67
N GLY A 201 -4.11 16.17 8.46
CA GLY A 201 -3.60 15.65 7.20
C GLY A 201 -3.97 14.19 6.91
N ILE A 202 -4.80 13.56 7.75
CA ILE A 202 -5.26 12.19 7.48
C ILE A 202 -6.26 12.17 6.33
N LEU A 203 -6.24 11.10 5.54
CA LEU A 203 -7.25 10.87 4.50
C LEU A 203 -8.58 10.51 5.18
N LEU A 204 -9.66 11.21 4.83
CA LEU A 204 -11.01 10.92 5.31
C LEU A 204 -11.85 10.17 4.28
N LYS A 205 -11.56 10.39 3.00
CA LYS A 205 -12.23 9.73 1.89
C LYS A 205 -11.33 9.68 0.66
N GLU A 206 -11.45 8.61 -0.13
CA GLU A 206 -10.91 8.47 -1.47
C GLU A 206 -11.95 7.81 -2.38
N THR A 207 -12.04 8.29 -3.62
CA THR A 207 -12.73 7.59 -4.71
C THR A 207 -11.77 7.39 -5.87
N THR A 208 -11.93 6.29 -6.60
CA THR A 208 -11.27 6.05 -7.88
C THR A 208 -12.28 5.63 -8.93
N THR A 209 -12.07 6.08 -10.17
CA THR A 209 -12.93 5.75 -11.31
C THR A 209 -12.06 5.36 -12.49
N ASP A 210 -12.15 4.08 -12.88
CA ASP A 210 -11.46 3.57 -14.06
C ASP A 210 -12.34 3.82 -15.30
N PRO A 211 -11.85 4.49 -16.35
CA PRO A 211 -12.63 4.74 -17.55
C PRO A 211 -13.03 3.47 -18.30
N ARG A 212 -12.43 2.31 -17.99
CA ARG A 212 -12.80 1.00 -18.55
C ARG A 212 -13.98 0.34 -17.81
N GLY A 213 -14.36 0.89 -16.66
CA GLY A 213 -15.38 0.33 -15.77
C GLY A 213 -14.80 -0.10 -14.42
N GLY A 214 -15.63 -0.03 -13.38
CA GLY A 214 -15.23 -0.30 -12.00
C GLY A 214 -14.65 0.91 -11.26
N GLY A 215 -14.14 0.66 -10.06
CA GLY A 215 -13.58 1.70 -9.21
C GLY A 215 -13.46 1.25 -7.75
N SER A 216 -13.07 2.18 -6.90
CA SER A 216 -13.02 1.95 -5.45
C SER A 216 -13.45 3.17 -4.68
N GLU A 217 -14.00 2.94 -3.49
CA GLU A 217 -14.23 3.96 -2.48
C GLU A 217 -13.56 3.52 -1.18
N SER A 218 -12.82 4.42 -0.54
CA SER A 218 -12.36 4.27 0.84
C SER A 218 -12.96 5.41 1.65
N ILE A 219 -13.64 5.11 2.75
CA ILE A 219 -14.32 6.11 3.57
C ILE A 219 -14.08 5.86 5.05
N VAL A 220 -13.63 6.89 5.77
CA VAL A 220 -13.58 6.89 7.23
C VAL A 220 -14.99 6.98 7.77
N THR A 221 -15.35 6.05 8.65
CA THR A 221 -16.66 5.99 9.30
C THR A 221 -16.65 6.52 10.73
N SER A 222 -15.47 6.54 11.37
CA SER A 222 -15.29 7.07 12.72
C SER A 222 -13.83 7.48 12.92
N VAL A 223 -13.58 8.57 13.65
CA VAL A 223 -12.23 9.02 14.02
C VAL A 223 -12.24 9.74 15.36
N ASP A 224 -11.24 9.47 16.20
CA ASP A 224 -10.97 10.15 17.47
C ASP A 224 -9.49 10.51 17.55
N PHE A 225 -9.18 11.81 17.59
CA PHE A 225 -7.81 12.35 17.67
C PHE A 225 -7.32 12.59 19.10
N THR A 226 -8.14 12.24 20.09
CA THR A 226 -7.79 12.30 21.51
C THR A 226 -8.08 10.96 22.20
N PRO A 227 -7.62 9.83 21.63
CA PRO A 227 -7.97 8.52 22.16
C PRO A 227 -7.29 8.29 23.51
N VAL A 228 -8.00 7.60 24.40
CA VAL A 228 -7.41 7.02 25.60
C VAL A 228 -7.12 5.55 25.31
N PHE A 229 -5.84 5.19 25.21
CA PHE A 229 -5.45 3.80 24.98
C PHE A 229 -5.41 3.02 26.29
N GLY A 230 -6.07 1.86 26.30
CA GLY A 230 -5.93 0.89 27.38
C GLY A 230 -4.52 0.31 27.43
N SER A 231 -4.12 -0.20 28.60
CA SER A 231 -2.80 -0.85 28.78
C SER A 231 -2.59 -2.07 27.88
N ASP A 232 -3.68 -2.68 27.42
CA ASP A 232 -3.73 -3.84 26.54
C ASP A 232 -3.75 -3.51 25.05
N THR A 233 -4.00 -2.23 24.68
CA THR A 233 -4.24 -1.82 23.28
C THR A 233 -3.08 -2.21 22.34
N PHE A 234 -1.84 -2.11 22.83
CA PHE A 234 -0.62 -2.45 22.09
C PHE A 234 0.17 -3.61 22.73
N SER A 235 -0.50 -4.43 23.53
CA SER A 235 0.11 -5.56 24.22
C SER A 235 0.14 -6.82 23.35
N PHE A 236 1.17 -7.65 23.50
CA PHE A 236 1.26 -8.94 22.81
C PHE A 236 0.59 -10.08 23.60
N GLU A 237 0.34 -9.88 24.89
CA GLU A 237 -0.15 -10.92 25.83
C GLU A 237 -1.60 -11.36 25.53
N ALA A 238 -2.41 -10.48 24.94
CA ALA A 238 -3.74 -10.82 24.45
C ALA A 238 -3.73 -11.79 23.24
N SER A 239 -2.55 -12.14 22.70
CA SER A 239 -2.39 -12.88 21.44
C SER A 239 -1.62 -14.20 21.52
N ALA A 240 -1.52 -14.82 22.69
CA ALA A 240 -0.84 -16.11 22.85
C ALA A 240 -1.65 -17.28 22.23
N GLY A 241 -1.79 -17.29 20.91
CA GLY A 241 -2.16 -18.46 20.09
C GLY A 241 -0.91 -19.29 19.75
N SER A 242 -1.10 -20.58 19.46
CA SER A 242 0.01 -21.47 19.12
C SER A 242 0.77 -20.97 17.89
N THR A 243 2.10 -20.91 18.01
CA THR A 243 3.03 -20.59 16.92
C THR A 243 3.24 -21.82 16.04
N ASP A 244 2.21 -22.27 15.35
CA ASP A 244 2.43 -23.22 14.26
C ASP A 244 3.01 -22.45 13.08
N ALA A 245 4.33 -22.59 12.88
CA ALA A 245 5.01 -21.95 11.78
C ALA A 245 4.49 -22.50 10.44
N ILE A 246 4.14 -21.60 9.54
CA ILE A 246 3.69 -21.94 8.19
C ILE A 246 4.86 -22.58 7.43
N LYS A 247 4.62 -23.77 6.89
CA LYS A 247 5.60 -24.51 6.12
C LYS A 247 5.42 -24.19 4.64
N VAL A 248 6.51 -24.24 3.89
CA VAL A 248 6.46 -24.17 2.42
C VAL A 248 7.20 -25.36 1.86
N THR A 249 6.58 -26.04 0.89
CA THR A 249 7.25 -27.03 0.05
C THR A 249 7.27 -26.51 -1.38
N ILE A 250 8.40 -26.70 -2.06
CA ILE A 250 8.56 -26.43 -3.50
C ILE A 250 8.97 -27.76 -4.13
N ASP A 251 8.18 -28.24 -5.10
CA ASP A 251 8.39 -29.51 -5.79
C ASP A 251 8.60 -30.68 -4.81
N GLY A 252 7.76 -30.73 -3.77
CA GLY A 252 7.83 -31.75 -2.70
C GLY A 252 8.95 -31.57 -1.68
N THR A 253 9.86 -30.61 -1.89
CA THR A 253 10.97 -30.34 -0.97
C THR A 253 10.62 -29.25 0.03
N ALA A 254 10.72 -29.55 1.33
CA ALA A 254 10.51 -28.56 2.39
C ALA A 254 11.55 -27.45 2.32
N GLN A 255 11.09 -26.20 2.39
CA GLN A 255 11.93 -25.02 2.39
C GLN A 255 12.04 -24.44 3.79
N SER A 256 13.21 -23.88 4.07
CA SER A 256 13.47 -23.05 5.25
C SER A 256 13.92 -21.68 4.77
N PHE A 257 13.39 -20.64 5.38
CA PHE A 257 13.66 -19.26 5.00
C PHE A 257 14.13 -18.49 6.23
N GLU A 258 15.04 -17.53 6.03
CA GLU A 258 15.46 -16.60 7.08
C GLU A 258 14.27 -15.79 7.61
N GLN A 259 13.43 -15.29 6.69
CA GLN A 259 12.10 -14.78 7.02
C GLN A 259 11.05 -15.87 6.73
N PRO A 260 10.44 -16.49 7.76
CA PRO A 260 9.37 -17.45 7.56
C PRO A 260 8.14 -16.78 6.93
N PRO A 261 7.24 -17.56 6.30
CA PRO A 261 5.97 -17.03 5.85
C PRO A 261 5.19 -16.45 7.04
N VAL A 262 4.43 -15.40 6.76
CA VAL A 262 3.58 -14.74 7.75
C VAL A 262 2.17 -14.66 7.18
N ILE A 263 1.16 -14.77 8.03
CA ILE A 263 -0.19 -14.39 7.62
C ILE A 263 -0.36 -12.92 7.96
N VAL A 264 -0.67 -12.12 6.96
CA VAL A 264 -1.07 -10.73 7.15
C VAL A 264 -2.38 -10.57 6.43
N GLU A 265 -3.36 -9.96 7.10
CA GLU A 265 -4.59 -9.57 6.42
C GLU A 265 -5.32 -10.78 5.77
N GLY A 266 -5.27 -11.96 6.42
CA GLY A 266 -5.91 -13.18 5.91
C GLY A 266 -5.14 -13.88 4.78
N SER A 267 -4.10 -13.25 4.21
CA SER A 267 -3.27 -13.83 3.16
C SER A 267 -1.94 -14.35 3.72
N THR A 268 -1.58 -15.57 3.35
CA THR A 268 -0.23 -16.09 3.60
C THR A 268 0.75 -15.36 2.68
N LEU A 269 1.60 -14.54 3.27
CA LEU A 269 2.71 -13.88 2.62
C LEU A 269 3.98 -14.71 2.75
N VAL A 270 4.72 -14.78 1.66
CA VAL A 270 5.94 -15.58 1.55
C VAL A 270 7.10 -14.73 1.02
N PRO A 271 8.36 -15.07 1.34
CA PRO A 271 9.52 -14.32 0.86
C PRO A 271 9.64 -14.47 -0.66
N LEU A 272 9.40 -13.36 -1.38
CA LEU A 272 9.36 -13.36 -2.84
C LEU A 272 10.65 -13.89 -3.44
N ARG A 273 11.79 -13.31 -3.05
CA ARG A 273 13.10 -13.62 -3.65
C ARG A 273 13.42 -15.10 -3.53
N ALA A 274 13.32 -15.64 -2.31
CA ALA A 274 13.66 -17.04 -2.03
C ALA A 274 12.83 -18.01 -2.86
N ILE A 275 11.53 -17.75 -3.03
CA ILE A 275 10.65 -18.64 -3.80
C ILE A 275 10.85 -18.45 -5.29
N PHE A 276 10.92 -17.22 -5.78
CA PHE A 276 11.07 -16.92 -7.20
C PHE A 276 12.39 -17.46 -7.75
N GLU A 277 13.51 -17.31 -7.01
CA GLU A 277 14.80 -17.87 -7.40
C GLU A 277 14.77 -19.40 -7.46
N LYS A 278 14.11 -20.06 -6.49
CA LYS A 278 13.90 -21.52 -6.52
C LYS A 278 13.05 -21.96 -7.71
N LEU A 279 12.11 -21.14 -8.15
CA LEU A 279 11.30 -21.36 -9.35
C LEU A 279 12.01 -20.95 -10.64
N GLY A 280 13.29 -20.56 -10.59
CA GLY A 280 14.12 -20.26 -11.75
C GLY A 280 14.01 -18.83 -12.27
N ALA A 281 13.47 -17.91 -11.48
CA ALA A 281 13.45 -16.48 -11.81
C ALA A 281 14.73 -15.77 -11.32
N THR A 282 15.16 -14.74 -12.04
CA THR A 282 16.12 -13.76 -11.55
C THR A 282 15.37 -12.58 -10.94
N ILE A 283 15.93 -12.00 -9.86
CA ILE A 283 15.32 -10.91 -9.12
C ILE A 283 16.22 -9.68 -9.16
N ASP A 284 15.66 -8.56 -9.57
CA ASP A 284 16.27 -7.24 -9.50
C ASP A 284 15.49 -6.37 -8.51
N TRP A 285 16.21 -5.72 -7.61
CA TRP A 285 15.65 -4.81 -6.60
C TRP A 285 16.09 -3.38 -6.90
N ASN A 286 15.11 -2.51 -7.10
CA ASN A 286 15.36 -1.08 -7.23
C ASN A 286 15.12 -0.42 -5.86
N GLU A 287 16.20 -0.14 -5.12
CA GLU A 287 16.14 0.52 -3.81
C GLU A 287 15.49 1.90 -3.89
N LYS A 288 15.75 2.61 -4.99
CA LYS A 288 15.31 3.97 -5.21
C LYS A 288 13.80 4.03 -5.45
N GLU A 289 13.20 3.09 -6.15
CA GLU A 289 11.75 3.05 -6.41
C GLU A 289 10.98 2.18 -5.41
N GLN A 290 11.71 1.40 -4.62
CA GLN A 290 11.19 0.31 -3.80
C GLN A 290 10.35 -0.66 -4.62
N SER A 291 10.93 -1.13 -5.72
CA SER A 291 10.28 -2.04 -6.65
C SER A 291 11.11 -3.30 -6.88
N VAL A 292 10.40 -4.40 -7.11
CA VAL A 292 10.99 -5.68 -7.52
C VAL A 292 10.64 -5.92 -8.97
N THR A 293 11.65 -6.21 -9.78
CA THR A 293 11.46 -6.81 -11.10
C THR A 293 11.97 -8.25 -11.07
N ALA A 294 11.10 -9.21 -11.35
CA ALA A 294 11.49 -10.60 -11.49
C ALA A 294 11.35 -11.08 -12.93
N LYS A 295 12.27 -11.93 -13.39
CA LYS A 295 12.25 -12.48 -14.75
C LYS A 295 12.46 -13.99 -14.73
N LYS A 296 11.50 -14.76 -15.25
CA LYS A 296 11.63 -16.21 -15.44
C LYS A 296 11.42 -16.54 -16.90
N GLY A 297 12.54 -16.74 -17.61
CA GLY A 297 12.58 -16.92 -19.06
C GLY A 297 11.84 -15.81 -19.77
N THR A 298 10.56 -16.08 -19.99
CA THR A 298 9.64 -15.35 -20.84
C THR A 298 8.76 -14.35 -20.03
N THR A 299 8.57 -14.59 -18.75
CA THR A 299 7.65 -13.81 -17.92
C THR A 299 8.41 -12.76 -17.12
N THR A 300 8.02 -11.49 -17.26
CA THR A 300 8.47 -10.37 -16.43
C THR A 300 7.39 -10.00 -15.41
N VAL A 301 7.77 -9.94 -14.15
CA VAL A 301 6.92 -9.54 -13.04
C VAL A 301 7.46 -8.23 -12.46
N TYR A 302 6.61 -7.23 -12.31
CA TYR A 302 6.96 -5.97 -11.66
C TYR A 302 5.97 -5.68 -10.54
N LEU A 303 6.50 -5.33 -9.37
CA LEU A 303 5.72 -4.83 -8.26
C LEU A 303 6.46 -3.73 -7.51
N LYS A 304 5.69 -2.87 -6.84
CA LYS A 304 6.20 -1.82 -5.97
C LYS A 304 5.71 -2.09 -4.55
N ILE A 305 6.58 -1.86 -3.56
CA ILE A 305 6.21 -2.03 -2.15
C ILE A 305 5.07 -1.06 -1.80
N GLY A 306 4.08 -1.56 -1.08
CA GLY A 306 2.87 -0.82 -0.69
C GLY A 306 1.81 -0.69 -1.79
N ASP A 307 2.11 -1.09 -3.03
CA ASP A 307 1.14 -1.08 -4.12
C ASP A 307 0.45 -2.45 -4.26
N LYS A 308 -0.88 -2.44 -4.39
CA LYS A 308 -1.66 -3.63 -4.72
C LYS A 308 -1.60 -3.93 -6.22
N HIS A 309 -1.31 -2.95 -7.07
CA HIS A 309 -1.23 -3.14 -8.51
C HIS A 309 0.15 -3.62 -8.92
N VAL A 310 0.17 -4.74 -9.63
CA VAL A 310 1.40 -5.40 -10.12
C VAL A 310 1.23 -5.72 -11.59
N THR A 311 2.32 -5.93 -12.32
CA THR A 311 2.27 -6.42 -13.70
C THR A 311 2.91 -7.78 -13.77
N VAL A 312 2.24 -8.72 -14.43
CA VAL A 312 2.73 -10.07 -14.72
C VAL A 312 2.64 -10.29 -16.22
N GLY A 313 3.77 -10.54 -16.87
CA GLY A 313 3.82 -10.84 -18.31
C GLY A 313 3.21 -9.73 -19.19
N GLY A 314 3.20 -8.48 -18.70
CA GLY A 314 2.55 -7.38 -19.42
C GLY A 314 1.05 -7.28 -19.24
N SER A 315 0.49 -7.87 -18.19
CA SER A 315 -0.89 -7.66 -17.76
C SER A 315 -0.95 -7.17 -16.32
N ALA A 316 -1.69 -6.08 -16.08
CA ALA A 316 -1.99 -5.58 -14.76
C ALA A 316 -2.81 -6.60 -13.95
N LYS A 317 -2.39 -6.83 -12.72
CA LYS A 317 -3.03 -7.69 -11.72
C LYS A 317 -3.14 -6.91 -10.42
N THR A 318 -4.08 -7.28 -9.57
CA THR A 318 -4.21 -6.69 -8.24
C THR A 318 -4.04 -7.75 -7.17
N LEU A 319 -3.11 -7.50 -6.24
CA LEU A 319 -2.91 -8.31 -5.05
C LEU A 319 -4.04 -8.10 -4.04
N GLU A 320 -4.34 -9.16 -3.27
CA GLU A 320 -5.25 -9.08 -2.12
C GLU A 320 -4.66 -8.16 -1.03
N VAL A 321 -3.39 -8.39 -0.72
CA VAL A 321 -2.57 -7.62 0.24
C VAL A 321 -1.35 -7.09 -0.52
N PRO A 322 -0.99 -5.79 -0.37
CA PRO A 322 0.14 -5.23 -1.09
C PRO A 322 1.44 -5.95 -0.71
N ALA A 323 2.41 -5.93 -1.64
CA ALA A 323 3.75 -6.38 -1.31
C ALA A 323 4.35 -5.50 -0.21
N GLN A 324 4.98 -6.12 0.79
CA GLN A 324 5.52 -5.39 1.94
C GLN A 324 6.86 -5.96 2.39
N ILE A 325 7.66 -5.16 3.09
CA ILE A 325 8.93 -5.62 3.63
C ILE A 325 8.72 -6.05 5.08
N VAL A 326 9.05 -7.32 5.39
CA VAL A 326 9.01 -7.90 6.73
C VAL A 326 10.42 -8.38 7.04
N ASN A 327 11.03 -7.93 8.15
CA ASN A 327 12.40 -8.28 8.49
C ASN A 327 13.42 -8.06 7.34
N GLY A 328 13.27 -6.99 6.55
CA GLY A 328 14.14 -6.72 5.40
C GLY A 328 13.89 -7.60 4.16
N HIS A 329 12.85 -8.43 4.18
CA HIS A 329 12.50 -9.33 3.08
C HIS A 329 11.21 -8.87 2.40
N THR A 330 11.20 -8.81 1.07
CA THR A 330 9.97 -8.55 0.31
C THR A 330 9.04 -9.75 0.42
N MET A 331 7.88 -9.53 1.02
CA MET A 331 6.82 -10.50 1.23
C MET A 331 5.66 -10.24 0.29
N VAL A 332 5.15 -11.29 -0.36
CA VAL A 332 4.01 -11.21 -1.29
C VAL A 332 3.00 -12.33 -1.05
N PRO A 333 1.72 -12.14 -1.43
CA PRO A 333 0.72 -13.19 -1.29
C PRO A 333 1.13 -14.45 -2.03
N VAL A 334 0.99 -15.61 -1.38
CA VAL A 334 1.47 -16.87 -1.97
C VAL A 334 0.74 -17.25 -3.25
N ARG A 335 -0.54 -16.87 -3.38
CA ARG A 335 -1.33 -17.05 -4.62
C ARG A 335 -0.70 -16.31 -5.80
N PHE A 336 -0.14 -15.13 -5.56
CA PHE A 336 0.52 -14.34 -6.60
C PHE A 336 1.73 -15.07 -7.18
N ILE A 337 2.46 -15.88 -6.40
CA ILE A 337 3.58 -16.67 -6.92
C ILE A 337 3.13 -17.59 -8.06
N GLY A 338 2.00 -18.29 -7.86
CA GLY A 338 1.46 -19.23 -8.83
C GLY A 338 1.00 -18.55 -10.11
N GLU A 339 0.25 -17.45 -9.96
CA GLU A 339 -0.18 -16.62 -11.09
C GLU A 339 0.99 -15.99 -11.85
N ALA A 340 2.04 -15.58 -11.13
CA ALA A 340 3.16 -14.84 -11.68
C ALA A 340 4.13 -15.71 -12.49
N LEU A 341 4.39 -16.94 -12.04
CA LEU A 341 5.45 -17.80 -12.60
C LEU A 341 4.95 -19.13 -13.18
N GLY A 342 3.63 -19.29 -13.32
CA GLY A 342 3.00 -20.49 -13.86
C GLY A 342 3.06 -21.71 -12.93
N ALA A 343 3.36 -21.51 -11.64
CA ALA A 343 3.39 -22.57 -10.65
C ALA A 343 1.98 -22.87 -10.12
N GLU A 344 1.73 -24.11 -9.73
CA GLU A 344 0.56 -24.46 -8.95
C GLU A 344 0.81 -24.20 -7.47
N VAL A 345 -0.11 -23.49 -6.82
CA VAL A 345 -0.02 -23.19 -5.39
C VAL A 345 -1.25 -23.76 -4.69
N LYS A 346 -1.03 -24.67 -3.74
CA LYS A 346 -2.05 -25.28 -2.91
C LYS A 346 -1.78 -24.96 -1.44
N TRP A 347 -2.84 -24.67 -0.70
CA TRP A 347 -2.80 -24.60 0.76
C TRP A 347 -3.29 -25.92 1.35
N GLU A 348 -2.52 -26.51 2.28
CA GLU A 348 -2.91 -27.68 3.06
C GLU A 348 -3.22 -27.25 4.51
N PRO A 349 -4.51 -27.05 4.87
CA PRO A 349 -4.88 -26.48 6.17
C PRO A 349 -4.48 -27.35 7.36
N SER A 350 -4.53 -28.67 7.19
CA SER A 350 -4.27 -29.66 8.26
C SER A 350 -2.82 -29.61 8.77
N SER A 351 -1.87 -29.32 7.88
CA SER A 351 -0.44 -29.27 8.17
C SER A 351 0.15 -27.86 8.12
N GLN A 352 -0.67 -26.85 7.81
CA GLN A 352 -0.28 -25.46 7.57
C GLN A 352 0.84 -25.33 6.54
N THR A 353 0.71 -26.07 5.44
CA THR A 353 1.75 -26.14 4.41
C THR A 353 1.26 -25.46 3.14
N VAL A 354 2.02 -24.47 2.66
CA VAL A 354 1.95 -24.04 1.27
C VAL A 354 2.70 -25.07 0.43
N ILE A 355 2.02 -25.66 -0.52
CA ILE A 355 2.60 -26.56 -1.52
C ILE A 355 2.69 -25.81 -2.84
N ILE A 356 3.91 -25.64 -3.33
CA ILE A 356 4.21 -25.03 -4.61
C ILE A 356 4.76 -26.12 -5.54
N THR A 357 4.15 -26.27 -6.71
CA THR A 357 4.58 -27.24 -7.72
C THR A 357 4.83 -26.52 -9.03
N ASN A 358 6.03 -26.67 -9.59
CA ASN A 358 6.37 -26.13 -10.91
C ASN A 358 5.63 -26.96 -11.98
N LYS A 359 5.19 -26.30 -13.06
CA LYS A 359 4.52 -26.96 -14.19
C LYS A 359 5.48 -27.26 -15.33
#